data_AF-A0A968CQW2-F1
#
_entry.id   AF-A0A968CQW2-F1
#
_cell.length_a   1.000
_cell.length_b   1.000
_cell.length_c   1.000
_cell.angle_alpha   90.00
_cell.angle_beta   90.00
_cell.angle_gamma   90.00
#
_symmetry.space_group_name_H-M   'P 1'
#
loop_
_entity.id
_entity.type
_entity.pdbx_description
1 polymer ?
#
loop_
_entity_poly.entity_id
_entity_poly.type
_entity_poly.pdbx_seq_one_letter_code
_entity_poly.pdbx_strand_id
1 'polypeptide(L)'
;MLEYEAHALFSEGRWHADIRLVKKIFADRTQNEIKLLAKKILETSTDTVILFGIKTERNAQLIFQCSKGLPFDMGKLIETACEFINGRGGGQTH
;
A
#
# COMPACT_ATOMS: atom_id res chain seq x y z
N MET A 1 -1.30 -8.72 18.09
CA MET A 1 -0.63 -9.41 16.96
C MET A 1 -0.52 -8.51 15.72
N LEU A 2 -1.62 -7.92 15.24
CA LEU A 2 -1.62 -7.07 14.03
C LEU A 2 -0.74 -5.81 14.14
N GLU A 3 -0.64 -5.21 15.33
CA GLU A 3 0.21 -4.02 15.57
C GLU A 3 1.70 -4.34 15.49
N TYR A 4 2.10 -5.50 15.99
CA TYR A 4 3.48 -5.97 15.89
C TYR A 4 3.86 -6.19 14.42
N GLU A 5 2.98 -6.81 13.64
CA GLU A 5 3.18 -7.00 12.20
C GLU A 5 3.26 -5.65 11.46
N ALA A 6 2.35 -4.71 11.75
CA ALA A 6 2.39 -3.36 11.18
C ALA A 6 3.72 -2.66 11.50
N HIS A 7 4.21 -2.76 12.74
CA HIS A 7 5.48 -2.17 13.13
C HIS A 7 6.68 -2.82 12.42
N ALA A 8 6.68 -4.14 12.28
CA ALA A 8 7.70 -4.87 11.53
C ALA A 8 7.70 -4.49 10.03
N LEU A 9 6.52 -4.36 9.42
CA LEU A 9 6.40 -3.89 8.04
C LEU A 9 6.85 -2.45 7.88
N PHE A 10 6.50 -1.59 8.83
CA PHE A 10 6.95 -0.22 8.84
C PHE A 10 8.47 -0.16 8.92
N SER A 11 9.12 -0.96 9.78
CA SER A 11 10.58 -0.97 9.93
C SER A 11 11.31 -1.42 8.66
N GLU A 12 10.73 -2.34 7.87
CA GLU A 12 11.21 -2.74 6.54
C GLU A 12 11.15 -1.61 5.49
N GLY A 13 10.36 -0.56 5.74
CA GLY A 13 10.18 0.58 4.84
C GLY A 13 11.46 1.36 4.60
N ARG A 14 11.71 1.70 3.32
CA ARG A 14 12.91 2.40 2.87
C ARG A 14 12.63 3.87 2.63
N TRP A 15 13.53 4.72 3.08
CA TRP A 15 13.46 6.15 2.78
C TRP A 15 13.78 6.42 1.31
N HIS A 16 12.98 7.29 0.72
CA HIS A 16 13.17 7.81 -0.63
C HIS A 16 12.92 9.31 -0.57
N ALA A 17 13.99 10.11 -0.61
CA ALA A 17 13.94 11.52 -0.23
C ALA A 17 13.25 11.68 1.15
N ASP A 18 12.17 12.44 1.21
CA ASP A 18 11.47 12.78 2.45
C ASP A 18 10.29 11.85 2.76
N ILE A 19 10.13 10.76 2.00
CA ILE A 19 9.04 9.81 2.21
C ILE A 19 9.58 8.43 2.55
N ARG A 20 8.88 7.73 3.44
CA ARG A 20 9.14 6.34 3.72
C ARG A 20 8.26 5.46 2.84
N LEU A 21 8.89 4.67 1.97
CA LEU A 21 8.20 3.73 1.11
C LEU A 21 8.19 2.33 1.73
N VAL A 22 6.99 1.86 2.05
CA VAL A 22 6.75 0.48 2.51
C VAL A 22 6.12 -0.31 1.38
N LYS A 23 6.78 -1.38 0.93
CA LYS A 23 6.26 -2.22 -0.15
C LYS A 23 6.39 -3.71 0.16
N LYS A 24 5.36 -4.48 -0.15
CA LYS A 24 5.33 -5.93 0.07
C LYS A 24 4.31 -6.63 -0.80
N ILE A 25 4.60 -7.87 -1.19
CA ILE A 25 3.64 -8.76 -1.84
C ILE A 25 3.22 -9.82 -0.82
N PHE A 26 1.92 -9.95 -0.62
CA PHE A 26 1.30 -10.95 0.24
C PHE A 26 0.72 -12.08 -0.61
N ALA A 27 0.88 -13.32 -0.15
CA ALA A 27 0.17 -14.48 -0.69
C ALA A 27 -0.91 -14.90 0.32
N ASP A 28 -2.05 -15.38 -0.19
CA ASP A 28 -3.13 -15.97 0.62
C ASP A 28 -3.69 -15.06 1.74
N ARG A 29 -3.63 -13.74 1.54
CA ARG A 29 -4.21 -12.74 2.45
C ARG A 29 -5.42 -12.07 1.81
N THR A 30 -6.38 -11.66 2.63
CA THR A 30 -7.55 -10.93 2.14
C THR A 30 -7.26 -9.44 1.96
N GLN A 31 -7.98 -8.79 1.05
CA GLN A 31 -7.85 -7.35 0.83
C GLN A 31 -8.11 -6.54 2.11
N ASN A 32 -9.07 -6.97 2.92
CA ASN A 32 -9.46 -6.28 4.15
C ASN A 32 -8.35 -6.32 5.21
N GLU A 33 -7.68 -7.47 5.38
CA GLU A 33 -6.56 -7.60 6.31
C GLU A 33 -5.40 -6.69 5.91
N ILE A 34 -5.03 -6.66 4.63
CA ILE A 34 -3.93 -5.82 4.14
C ILE A 34 -4.28 -4.33 4.24
N LYS A 35 -5.54 -3.95 3.97
CA LYS A 35 -6.00 -2.58 4.20
C LYS A 35 -5.92 -2.17 5.67
N LEU A 36 -6.25 -3.08 6.60
CA LEU A 36 -6.16 -2.82 8.03
C LEU A 36 -4.70 -2.67 8.49
N LEU A 37 -3.79 -3.53 8.00
CA LEU A 37 -2.35 -3.40 8.25
C LEU A 37 -1.80 -2.06 7.73
N ALA A 38 -2.14 -1.70 6.49
CA ALA A 38 -1.74 -0.43 5.90
C ALA A 38 -2.23 0.76 6.74
N LYS A 39 -3.51 0.75 7.15
CA LYS A 39 -4.07 1.79 8.00
C LYS A 39 -3.30 1.94 9.32
N LYS A 40 -2.98 0.84 10.01
CA LYS A 40 -2.19 0.88 11.26
C LYS A 40 -0.79 1.48 11.06
N ILE A 41 -0.15 1.21 9.93
CA ILE A 41 1.16 1.81 9.60
C ILE A 41 0.99 3.34 9.44
N LEU A 42 -0.03 3.78 8.70
CA LEU A 42 -0.28 5.21 8.45
C LEU A 42 -0.79 5.96 9.68
N GLU A 43 -1.38 5.28 10.67
CA GLU A 43 -1.74 5.88 11.97
C GLU A 43 -0.51 6.25 12.80
N THR A 44 0.65 5.64 12.54
CA THR A 44 1.89 5.84 13.30
C THR A 44 2.91 6.72 12.59
N SER A 45 2.60 7.22 11.39
CA SER A 45 3.54 7.98 10.54
C SER A 45 2.87 9.02 9.65
N THR A 46 3.54 10.14 9.40
CA THR A 46 3.01 11.27 8.61
C THR A 46 3.61 11.39 7.21
N ASP A 47 4.62 10.59 6.90
CA ASP A 47 5.51 10.69 5.74
C ASP A 47 5.60 9.36 4.98
N THR A 48 4.64 8.47 5.17
CA THR A 48 4.72 7.10 4.67
C THR A 48 3.83 6.87 3.46
N VAL A 49 4.36 6.17 2.47
CA VAL A 49 3.66 5.67 1.30
C VAL A 49 3.73 4.14 1.32
N ILE A 50 2.58 3.51 1.10
CA ILE A 50 2.41 2.06 1.14
C ILE A 50 2.04 1.57 -0.25
N LEU A 51 2.84 0.65 -0.78
CA LEU A 51 2.59 -0.06 -2.03
C LEU A 51 2.49 -1.56 -1.76
N PHE A 52 1.29 -2.05 -1.51
CA PHE A 52 1.06 -3.47 -1.25
C PHE A 52 0.46 -4.18 -2.46
N GLY A 53 0.93 -5.41 -2.68
CA GLY A 53 0.36 -6.33 -3.64
C GLY A 53 -0.21 -7.55 -2.92
N ILE A 54 -1.34 -8.06 -3.38
CA ILE A 54 -1.87 -9.36 -2.98
C ILE A 54 -1.85 -10.24 -4.22
N LYS A 55 -1.15 -11.36 -4.13
CA LYS A 55 -1.11 -12.37 -5.19
C LYS A 55 -1.95 -13.56 -4.76
N THR A 56 -2.91 -13.93 -5.59
CA THR A 56 -3.64 -15.20 -5.50
C THR A 56 -3.37 -16.01 -6.75
N GLU A 57 -3.80 -17.28 -6.77
CA GLU A 57 -3.69 -18.13 -7.97
C GLU A 57 -4.45 -17.55 -9.18
N ARG A 58 -5.49 -16.75 -8.95
CA ARG A 58 -6.41 -16.27 -10.00
C ARG A 58 -6.22 -14.81 -10.35
N ASN A 59 -5.75 -13.98 -9.42
CA ASN A 59 -5.64 -12.55 -9.62
C ASN A 59 -4.52 -11.92 -8.78
N ALA A 60 -4.13 -10.72 -9.18
CA ALA A 60 -3.33 -9.82 -8.38
C ALA A 60 -4.16 -8.59 -8.02
N GLN A 61 -3.99 -8.08 -6.80
CA GLN A 61 -4.60 -6.84 -6.34
C GLN A 61 -3.51 -5.90 -5.85
N LEU A 62 -3.67 -4.61 -6.11
CA LEU A 62 -2.78 -3.57 -5.61
C LEU A 62 -3.54 -2.70 -4.60
N ILE A 63 -2.86 -2.34 -3.52
CA ILE A 63 -3.37 -1.46 -2.47
C ILE A 63 -2.33 -0.38 -2.27
N PHE A 64 -2.62 0.82 -2.77
CA PHE A 64 -1.78 2.00 -2.57
C PHE A 64 -2.46 2.94 -1.58
N GLN A 65 -1.73 3.32 -0.54
CA GLN A 65 -2.18 4.28 0.48
C GLN A 65 -1.01 5.15 0.90
N CYS A 66 -1.29 6.33 1.43
CA CYS A 66 -0.26 7.21 1.97
C CYS A 66 -0.77 7.95 3.21
N SER A 67 0.17 8.49 3.99
CA SER A 67 -0.12 9.34 5.13
C SER A 67 -0.92 10.57 4.69
N LYS A 68 -1.82 11.02 5.56
CA LYS A 68 -2.62 12.23 5.31
C LYS A 68 -1.70 13.44 5.22
N GLY A 69 -1.84 14.24 4.17
CA GLY A 69 -1.07 15.48 3.96
C GLY A 69 0.06 15.35 2.93
N LEU A 70 0.36 14.14 2.45
CA LEU A 70 1.26 13.97 1.31
C LEU A 70 0.56 14.39 0.00
N PRO A 71 1.23 15.12 -0.91
CA PRO A 71 0.62 15.66 -2.13
C PRO A 71 0.46 14.61 -3.24
N PHE A 72 0.37 13.32 -2.89
CA PHE A 72 0.34 12.23 -3.86
C PHE A 72 -1.09 11.81 -4.19
N ASP A 73 -1.39 11.71 -5.48
CA ASP A 73 -2.63 11.14 -5.98
C ASP A 73 -2.47 9.61 -6.13
N MET A 74 -2.94 8.88 -5.12
CA MET A 74 -2.90 7.41 -5.13
C MET A 74 -3.77 6.81 -6.26
N GLY A 75 -4.82 7.52 -6.69
CA GLY A 75 -5.68 7.09 -7.80
C GLY A 75 -4.89 7.05 -9.11
N LYS A 76 -4.24 8.17 -9.46
CA LYS A 76 -3.34 8.25 -10.62
C LYS A 76 -2.20 7.24 -10.55
N LEU A 77 -1.62 7.04 -9.36
CA LEU A 77 -0.55 6.06 -9.19
C LEU A 77 -1.03 4.63 -9.45
N ILE A 78 -2.24 4.28 -9.01
CA ILE A 78 -2.88 2.99 -9.33
C ILE A 78 -3.13 2.88 -10.84
N GLU A 79 -3.65 3.93 -11.48
CA GLU A 79 -3.89 3.93 -12.93
C GLU A 79 -2.60 3.67 -13.72
N THR A 80 -1.53 4.43 -13.44
CA THR A 80 -0.22 4.22 -14.08
C THR A 80 0.34 2.82 -13.81
N ALA A 81 0.18 2.31 -12.59
CA ALA A 81 0.61 0.95 -12.28
C ALA A 81 -0.20 -0.10 -13.05
N CYS A 82 -1.51 0.11 -13.21
CA CYS A 82 -2.40 -0.74 -13.98
C CYS A 82 -2.06 -0.73 -15.47
N GLU A 83 -1.75 0.42 -16.06
CA GLU A 83 -1.26 0.53 -17.44
C GLU A 83 0.03 -0.27 -17.63
N PHE A 84 0.98 -0.15 -16.70
CA PHE A 84 2.26 -0.87 -16.79
C PHE A 84 2.09 -2.39 -16.71
N ILE A 85 1.16 -2.89 -15.90
CA ILE A 85 0.94 -4.32 -15.67
C ILE A 85 -0.20 -4.92 -16.51
N ASN A 86 -0.81 -4.16 -17.43
CA ASN A 86 -2.05 -4.51 -18.15
C ASN A 86 -3.20 -4.94 -17.21
N GLY A 87 -3.28 -4.34 -16.02
CA GLY A 87 -4.30 -4.61 -15.01
C GLY A 87 -5.53 -3.70 -15.13
N ARG A 88 -6.68 -4.09 -14.56
CA ARG A 88 -7.88 -3.23 -14.44
C ARG A 88 -7.90 -2.57 -13.05
N GLY A 89 -7.64 -1.26 -12.97
CA GLY A 89 -7.59 -0.49 -11.72
C GLY A 89 -8.97 0.05 -11.30
N GLY A 90 -9.25 0.05 -10.00
CA GLY A 90 -10.47 0.61 -9.41
C GLY A 90 -10.13 1.50 -8.21
N GLY A 91 -9.70 2.73 -8.46
CA GLY A 91 -9.51 3.74 -7.42
C GLY A 91 -10.80 4.52 -7.20
N GLN A 92 -11.16 4.81 -5.95
CA GLN A 92 -12.17 5.82 -5.64
C GLN A 92 -11.50 7.20 -5.65
N THR A 93 -11.91 8.06 -6.59
CA THR A 93 -11.73 9.51 -6.54
C THR A 93 -12.73 10.09 -5.55
N HIS A 94 -12.27 10.84 -4.56
CA HIS A 94 -13.11 11.73 -3.75
C HIS A 94 -12.45 13.11 -3.70
#